data_AF-A0A8X6FHP3-F1
#
_entry.id   AF-A0A8X6FHP3-F1
#
_cell.length_a   1.000
_cell.length_b   1.000
_cell.length_c   1.000
_cell.angle_alpha   90.00
_cell.angle_beta   90.00
_cell.angle_gamma   90.00
#
_symmetry.space_group_name_H-M   'P 1'
#
loop_
_entity.id
_entity.type
_entity.pdbx_description
1 polymer ?
#
loop_
_entity_poly.entity_id
_entity_poly.type
_entity_poly.pdbx_seq_one_letter_code
_entity_poly.pdbx_strand_id
1 'polypeptide(L)'
;MKICLLDLSIGIKAALNSRPLVYEEESDDNSAALTPAHILMGRKLTPIPSWLENTRLNKIYKQQQDLLDCFWKKWSKEYLLQLRSFHQVRNKDNTINIRVEDIVLLQEDVRLRHLWKKARVMNIHQGRDGKIRSCNCES
;
A
#
# COMPACT_ATOMS: atom_id res chain seq x y z
N MET A 1 -13.52 24.47 -9.90
CA MET A 1 -12.45 24.13 -8.93
C MET A 1 -12.91 23.27 -7.75
N LYS A 2 -14.08 23.54 -7.13
CA LYS A 2 -14.60 22.74 -5.99
C LYS A 2 -14.86 21.24 -6.31
N ILE A 3 -15.26 20.90 -7.53
CA ILE A 3 -15.49 19.50 -7.96
C ILE A 3 -14.17 18.70 -7.99
N CYS A 4 -13.09 19.25 -8.57
CA CYS A 4 -11.78 18.56 -8.60
C CYS A 4 -11.19 18.27 -7.21
N LEU A 5 -11.43 19.13 -6.22
CA LEU A 5 -10.90 18.91 -4.87
C LEU A 5 -11.64 17.77 -4.15
N LEU A 6 -12.95 17.63 -4.39
CA LEU A 6 -13.73 16.52 -3.86
C LEU A 6 -13.28 15.19 -4.48
N ASP A 7 -13.13 15.14 -5.79
CA ASP A 7 -12.69 13.93 -6.51
C ASP A 7 -11.28 13.50 -6.08
N LEU A 8 -10.37 14.46 -5.90
CA LEU A 8 -9.01 14.21 -5.39
C LEU A 8 -9.06 13.61 -3.98
N SER A 9 -9.88 14.16 -3.09
CA SER A 9 -10.01 13.67 -1.72
C SER A 9 -10.60 12.26 -1.66
N ILE A 10 -11.54 11.94 -2.55
CA ILE A 10 -12.14 10.62 -2.69
C ILE A 10 -11.09 9.61 -3.18
N GLY A 11 -10.29 9.98 -4.19
CA GLY A 11 -9.19 9.17 -4.70
C GLY A 11 -8.14 8.86 -3.63
N ILE A 12 -7.77 9.85 -2.81
CA ILE A 12 -6.84 9.66 -1.69
C ILE A 12 -7.43 8.71 -0.65
N LYS A 13 -8.68 8.94 -0.21
CA LYS A 13 -9.35 8.07 0.77
C LYS A 13 -9.45 6.63 0.26
N ALA A 14 -9.78 6.44 -1.01
CA ALA A 14 -9.86 5.12 -1.63
C ALA A 14 -8.50 4.40 -1.60
N ALA A 15 -7.42 5.11 -1.94
CA ALA A 15 -6.07 4.56 -1.91
C ALA A 15 -5.63 4.19 -0.48
N LEU A 16 -5.87 5.06 0.50
CA LEU A 16 -5.58 4.79 1.91
C LEU A 16 -6.36 3.58 2.44
N ASN A 17 -7.65 3.51 2.12
CA ASN A 17 -8.53 2.45 2.60
C ASN A 17 -8.34 1.12 1.86
N SER A 18 -7.58 1.10 0.76
CA SER A 18 -7.17 -0.14 0.08
C SER A 18 -5.99 -0.85 0.76
N ARG A 19 -5.41 -0.25 1.81
CA ARG A 19 -4.27 -0.84 2.52
C ARG A 19 -4.70 -2.13 3.24
N PRO A 20 -3.94 -3.22 3.13
CA PRO A 20 -4.20 -4.42 3.92
C PRO A 20 -4.00 -4.16 5.43
N LEU A 21 -4.91 -4.73 6.25
CA LEU A 21 -4.87 -4.77 7.72
C LEU A 21 -4.47 -6.16 8.21
N VAL A 22 -5.09 -7.19 7.63
CA VAL A 22 -4.85 -8.60 7.95
C VAL A 22 -4.71 -9.36 6.64
N TYR A 23 -3.79 -10.30 6.61
CA TYR A 23 -3.57 -11.18 5.47
C TYR A 23 -4.15 -12.55 5.81
N GLU A 24 -4.93 -13.11 4.88
CA GLU A 24 -5.38 -14.49 4.92
C GLU A 24 -4.38 -15.36 4.13
N GLU A 25 -3.93 -16.47 4.71
CA GLU A 25 -2.83 -17.28 4.18
C GLU A 25 -3.23 -18.20 3.01
N GLU A 26 -4.55 -18.43 2.80
CA GLU A 26 -5.03 -19.57 2.00
C GLU A 26 -5.67 -19.23 0.64
N SER A 27 -5.76 -17.96 0.22
CA SER A 27 -6.36 -17.65 -1.08
C SER A 27 -5.31 -17.53 -2.20
N ASP A 28 -5.45 -18.36 -3.23
CA ASP A 28 -4.69 -18.30 -4.50
C ASP A 28 -4.92 -16.99 -5.29
N ASP A 29 -5.95 -16.23 -4.91
CA ASP A 29 -6.17 -14.88 -5.41
C ASP A 29 -5.39 -13.89 -4.53
N ASN A 30 -4.57 -13.03 -5.15
CA ASN A 30 -3.69 -12.06 -4.48
C ASN A 30 -4.47 -10.94 -3.72
N SER A 31 -5.74 -11.20 -3.41
CA SER A 31 -6.83 -10.29 -3.08
C SER A 31 -7.43 -10.49 -1.68
N ALA A 32 -7.21 -11.60 -0.96
CA ALA A 32 -7.83 -11.83 0.37
C ALA A 32 -7.13 -11.14 1.55
N ALA A 33 -6.68 -9.90 1.36
CA ALA A 33 -6.30 -9.09 2.50
C ALA A 33 -7.51 -8.30 3.00
N LEU A 34 -7.82 -8.40 4.29
CA LEU A 34 -8.83 -7.53 4.91
C LEU A 34 -8.31 -6.09 4.89
N THR A 35 -9.04 -5.16 4.28
CA THR A 35 -8.66 -3.74 4.18
C THR A 35 -9.63 -2.87 4.97
N PRO A 36 -9.30 -1.63 5.35
CA PRO A 36 -10.29 -0.71 5.91
C PRO A 36 -11.50 -0.53 5.00
N ALA A 37 -11.31 -0.58 3.67
CA ALA A 37 -12.41 -0.55 2.72
C ALA A 37 -13.38 -1.73 2.87
N HIS A 38 -12.89 -2.94 3.19
CA HIS A 38 -13.76 -4.09 3.49
C HIS A 38 -14.65 -3.83 4.71
N ILE A 39 -14.12 -3.17 5.74
CA ILE A 39 -14.88 -2.84 6.96
C ILE A 39 -15.90 -1.73 6.67
N LEU A 40 -15.50 -0.70 5.93
CA LEU A 40 -16.34 0.47 5.66
C LEU A 40 -17.44 0.20 4.62
N MET A 41 -17.17 -0.64 3.63
CA MET A 41 -18.02 -0.83 2.45
C MET A 41 -18.51 -2.27 2.26
N GLY A 42 -18.00 -3.24 3.02
CA GLY A 42 -18.30 -4.67 2.86
C GLY A 42 -17.70 -5.31 1.60
N ARG A 43 -16.97 -4.55 0.77
CA ARG A 43 -16.39 -5.01 -0.50
C ARG A 43 -15.15 -4.21 -0.89
N LYS A 44 -14.33 -4.77 -1.79
CA LYS A 44 -13.13 -4.11 -2.31
C LYS A 44 -13.50 -2.89 -3.15
N LEU A 45 -12.70 -1.83 -3.07
CA LEU A 45 -12.83 -0.69 -3.97
C LEU A 45 -12.30 -1.08 -5.35
N THR A 46 -13.19 -1.06 -6.36
CA THR A 46 -12.82 -1.25 -7.76
C THR A 46 -12.42 0.09 -8.38
N PRO A 47 -11.30 0.16 -9.12
CA PRO A 47 -10.94 1.38 -9.84
C PRO A 47 -12.03 1.70 -10.87
N ILE A 48 -12.29 3.00 -11.07
CA ILE A 48 -13.22 3.46 -12.10
C ILE A 48 -12.65 3.05 -13.46
N PRO A 49 -13.42 2.37 -14.32
CA PRO A 49 -12.94 1.94 -15.62
C PRO A 49 -12.70 3.14 -16.55
N SER A 50 -11.63 3.05 -17.35
CA SER A 50 -11.02 4.18 -18.06
C SER A 50 -11.70 4.59 -19.38
N TRP A 51 -12.96 4.20 -19.63
CA TRP A 51 -13.66 4.64 -20.84
C TRP A 51 -14.43 5.94 -20.57
N LEU A 52 -13.90 7.07 -21.01
CA LEU A 52 -14.73 8.26 -21.20
C LEU A 52 -14.31 8.91 -22.52
N GLU A 53 -15.15 8.81 -23.55
CA GLU A 53 -14.91 9.35 -24.89
C GLU A 53 -15.13 10.87 -24.99
N ASN A 54 -14.93 11.62 -23.90
CA ASN A 54 -15.14 13.07 -23.89
C ASN A 54 -13.80 13.81 -23.71
N THR A 55 -13.34 14.47 -24.77
CA THR A 55 -11.99 15.06 -24.91
C THR A 55 -11.66 16.13 -23.85
N ARG A 56 -12.66 16.88 -23.34
CA ARG A 56 -12.45 17.87 -22.26
C ARG A 56 -12.41 17.22 -20.88
N LEU A 57 -13.27 16.25 -20.62
CA LEU A 57 -13.29 15.49 -19.37
C LEU A 57 -12.01 14.66 -19.22
N ASN A 58 -11.47 14.13 -20.32
CA ASN A 58 -10.20 13.39 -20.31
C ASN A 58 -9.00 14.25 -19.90
N LYS A 59 -8.96 15.53 -20.28
CA LYS A 59 -7.87 16.43 -19.85
C LYS A 59 -7.94 16.69 -18.35
N ILE A 60 -9.12 16.98 -17.83
CA ILE A 60 -9.33 17.23 -16.39
C ILE A 60 -9.07 15.96 -15.58
N TYR A 61 -9.58 14.83 -16.05
CA TYR A 61 -9.33 13.52 -15.44
C TYR A 61 -7.83 13.21 -15.42
N LYS A 62 -7.12 13.38 -16.55
CA LYS A 62 -5.67 13.18 -16.61
C LYS A 62 -4.92 14.07 -15.62
N GLN A 63 -5.26 15.35 -15.54
CA GLN A 63 -4.67 16.26 -14.55
C GLN A 63 -4.94 15.82 -13.11
N GLN A 64 -6.15 15.32 -12.81
CA GLN A 64 -6.47 14.75 -11.50
C GLN A 64 -5.64 13.48 -11.23
N GLN A 65 -5.48 12.60 -12.21
CA GLN A 65 -4.66 11.40 -12.10
C GLN A 65 -3.19 11.75 -11.81
N ASP A 66 -2.63 12.73 -12.54
CA ASP A 66 -1.24 13.19 -12.36
C ASP A 66 -1.03 13.76 -10.94
N LEU A 67 -2.00 14.52 -10.43
CA LEU A 67 -1.97 15.04 -9.05
C LEU A 67 -2.07 13.93 -8.01
N LEU A 68 -2.94 12.94 -8.23
CA LEU A 68 -3.06 11.76 -7.37
C LEU A 68 -1.77 10.95 -7.35
N ASP A 69 -1.10 10.77 -8.50
CA ASP A 69 0.16 10.06 -8.61
C ASP A 69 1.29 10.79 -7.89
N CYS A 70 1.39 12.10 -8.07
CA CYS A 70 2.36 12.94 -7.36
C CYS A 70 2.15 12.87 -5.84
N PHE A 71 0.91 13.02 -5.39
CA PHE A 71 0.55 12.87 -3.98
C PHE A 71 0.90 11.47 -3.47
N TRP A 72 0.50 10.42 -4.19
CA TRP A 72 0.70 9.04 -3.76
C TRP A 72 2.18 8.71 -3.62
N LYS A 73 3.00 9.10 -4.60
CA LYS A 73 4.46 8.88 -4.56
C LYS A 73 5.10 9.53 -3.34
N LYS A 74 4.71 10.76 -3.02
CA LYS A 74 5.25 11.46 -1.84
C LYS A 74 4.71 10.86 -0.55
N TRP A 75 3.41 10.64 -0.48
CA TRP A 75 2.74 10.14 0.72
C TRP A 75 3.20 8.72 1.07
N SER A 76 3.23 7.79 0.12
CA SER A 76 3.64 6.40 0.39
C SER A 76 5.07 6.31 0.89
N LYS A 77 5.98 7.08 0.28
CA LYS A 77 7.38 7.17 0.70
C LYS A 77 7.53 7.70 2.13
N GLU A 78 6.94 8.86 2.42
CA GLU A 78 7.04 9.49 3.75
C GLU A 78 6.32 8.65 4.81
N TYR A 79 5.14 8.10 4.48
CA TYR A 79 4.34 7.30 5.39
C TYR A 79 5.04 6.00 5.77
N LEU A 80 5.62 5.27 4.81
CA LEU A 80 6.35 4.02 5.11
C LEU A 80 7.61 4.29 5.95
N LEU A 81 8.30 5.42 5.70
CA LEU A 81 9.42 5.86 6.53
C LEU A 81 8.97 6.18 7.96
N GLN A 82 7.89 6.94 8.13
CA GLN A 82 7.32 7.24 9.44
C GLN A 82 6.83 5.98 10.16
N LEU A 83 6.21 5.05 9.46
CA LEU A 83 5.75 3.77 10.00
C LEU A 83 6.93 2.95 10.52
N ARG A 84 8.02 2.87 9.73
CA ARG A 84 9.27 2.22 10.14
C ARG A 84 9.83 2.86 11.42
N SER A 85 9.92 4.18 11.46
CA SER A 85 10.41 4.91 12.64
C SER A 85 9.52 4.68 13.87
N PHE A 86 8.19 4.68 13.70
CA PHE A 86 7.24 4.38 14.77
C PHE A 86 7.44 2.97 15.34
N HIS A 87 7.61 1.96 14.48
CA HIS A 87 7.88 0.59 14.92
C HIS A 87 9.23 0.46 15.63
N GLN A 88 10.27 1.18 15.19
CA GLN A 88 11.57 1.20 15.87
C GLN A 88 11.49 1.82 17.26
N VAL A 89 10.79 2.95 17.42
CA VAL A 89 10.64 3.63 18.72
C VAL A 89 9.82 2.79 19.69
N ARG A 90 8.77 2.11 19.20
CA ARG A 90 7.92 1.24 20.03
C ARG A 90 8.64 -0.05 20.45
N ASN A 91 9.50 -0.60 19.59
CA ASN A 91 10.30 -1.79 19.87
C ASN A 91 11.69 -1.39 20.41
N LYS A 92 11.73 -0.89 21.64
CA LYS A 92 12.96 -0.45 22.33
C LYS A 92 14.09 -1.50 22.36
N ASP A 93 13.75 -2.79 22.32
CA ASP A 93 14.73 -3.87 22.34
C ASP A 93 15.32 -4.21 20.96
N ASN A 94 14.88 -3.52 19.89
CA ASN A 94 15.33 -3.73 18.51
C ASN A 94 15.19 -5.19 18.02
N THR A 95 14.36 -5.98 18.70
CA THR A 95 13.98 -7.34 18.34
C THR A 95 12.85 -7.28 17.32
N ILE A 96 13.24 -7.06 16.07
CA ILE A 96 12.33 -7.27 14.95
C ILE A 96 12.04 -8.78 14.91
N ASN A 97 10.86 -9.18 15.40
CA ASN A 97 10.41 -10.57 15.36
C ASN A 97 9.75 -10.85 14.01
N ILE A 98 10.55 -10.92 12.95
CA ILE A 98 10.13 -11.46 11.66
C ILE A 98 10.38 -12.96 11.66
N ARG A 99 9.42 -13.74 11.18
CA ARG A 99 9.49 -15.20 11.02
C ARG A 99 9.43 -15.57 9.55
N VAL A 100 9.93 -16.77 9.24
CA VAL A 100 9.71 -17.38 7.92
C VAL A 100 8.21 -17.59 7.75
N GLU A 101 7.71 -17.40 6.53
CA GLU A 101 6.30 -17.32 6.12
C GLU A 101 5.57 -16.01 6.45
N ASP A 102 6.18 -15.06 7.18
CA ASP A 102 5.52 -13.77 7.44
C ASP A 102 5.27 -12.98 6.13
N ILE A 103 4.10 -12.35 6.03
CA ILE A 103 3.74 -11.48 4.90
C ILE A 103 4.17 -10.04 5.20
N VAL A 104 5.03 -9.48 4.35
CA VAL A 104 5.56 -8.13 4.46
C VAL A 104 5.09 -7.24 3.31
N LEU A 105 4.99 -5.94 3.58
CA LEU A 105 4.73 -4.92 2.56
C LEU A 105 6.02 -4.59 1.82
N LEU A 106 6.00 -4.70 0.50
CA LEU A 106 7.14 -4.34 -0.33
C LEU A 106 7.08 -2.84 -0.68
N GLN A 107 8.11 -2.10 -0.29
CA GLN A 107 8.27 -0.71 -0.70
C GLN A 107 8.84 -0.66 -2.12
N GLU A 108 7.96 -0.54 -3.10
CA GLU A 108 8.31 -0.33 -4.50
C GLU A 108 7.98 1.11 -4.94
N ASP A 109 8.75 1.66 -5.89
CA ASP A 109 8.50 2.97 -6.50
C ASP A 109 7.30 2.97 -7.49
N VAL A 110 6.48 1.91 -7.49
CA VAL A 110 5.53 1.59 -8.58
C VAL A 110 4.20 2.36 -8.48
N ARG A 111 3.70 2.73 -9.67
CA ARG A 111 2.67 3.74 -10.00
C ARG A 111 1.21 3.37 -9.69
N LEU A 112 0.89 2.15 -9.25
CA LEU A 112 -0.51 1.73 -9.05
C LEU A 112 -1.01 2.06 -7.64
N ARG A 113 -1.71 3.21 -7.52
CA ARG A 113 -2.14 3.81 -6.24
C ARG A 113 -3.02 2.94 -5.34
N HIS A 114 -3.60 1.86 -5.86
CA HIS A 114 -4.53 0.97 -5.16
C HIS A 114 -3.97 -0.44 -4.97
N LEU A 115 -2.70 -0.65 -5.33
CA LEU A 115 -2.04 -1.95 -5.21
C LEU A 115 -0.90 -1.84 -4.20
N TRP A 116 -1.09 -2.47 -3.05
CA TRP A 116 -0.04 -2.66 -2.07
C TRP A 116 0.65 -3.98 -2.39
N LYS A 117 1.87 -3.91 -2.93
CA LYS A 117 2.65 -5.10 -3.23
C LYS A 117 3.08 -5.76 -1.93
N LYS A 118 2.95 -7.08 -1.90
CA LYS A 118 3.29 -7.93 -0.77
C LYS A 118 4.41 -8.86 -1.18
N ALA A 119 5.11 -9.39 -0.20
CA ALA A 119 6.00 -10.52 -0.37
C ALA A 119 5.96 -11.39 0.89
N ARG A 120 6.18 -12.69 0.72
CA ARG A 120 6.32 -13.66 1.80
C ARG A 120 7.79 -13.84 2.14
N VAL A 121 8.14 -13.84 3.42
CA VAL A 121 9.52 -14.06 3.87
C VAL A 121 9.85 -15.55 3.76
N MET A 122 10.77 -15.90 2.86
CA MET A 122 11.19 -17.29 2.66
C MET A 122 12.38 -17.65 3.54
N ASN A 123 13.33 -16.72 3.71
CA ASN A 123 14.53 -16.96 4.49
C ASN A 123 14.95 -15.70 5.24
N ILE A 124 15.57 -15.89 6.40
CA ILE A 124 16.02 -14.80 7.28
C ILE A 124 17.53 -14.87 7.45
N HIS A 125 18.20 -13.73 7.28
CA HIS A 125 19.63 -13.59 7.49
C HIS A 125 19.89 -12.78 8.76
N GLN A 126 20.43 -13.47 9.76
CA GLN A 126 20.87 -12.88 11.02
C GLN A 126 22.34 -12.45 10.92
N GLY A 127 22.67 -11.32 11.54
CA GLY A 127 24.07 -10.92 11.69
C GLY A 127 24.75 -11.63 12.86
N ARG A 128 26.05 -11.37 13.03
CA ARG A 128 26.88 -11.95 14.10
C ARG A 128 26.39 -11.63 15.52
N ASP A 129 25.58 -10.59 15.68
CA ASP A 129 24.96 -10.17 16.94
C ASP A 129 23.56 -10.79 17.17
N GLY A 130 23.15 -11.77 16.35
CA GLY A 130 21.86 -12.44 16.44
C GLY A 130 20.66 -11.61 15.94
N LYS A 131 20.89 -10.39 15.44
CA LYS A 131 19.82 -9.50 14.94
C LYS A 131 19.53 -9.74 13.46
N ILE A 132 18.25 -9.76 13.12
CA ILE A 132 17.77 -9.86 11.73
C ILE A 132 18.07 -8.55 10.99
N ARG A 133 18.84 -8.62 9.90
CA ARG A 133 19.17 -7.44 9.06
C ARG A 133 18.63 -7.51 7.64
N SER A 134 18.45 -8.72 7.12
CA SER A 134 17.89 -8.93 5.78
C SER A 134 17.09 -10.23 5.75
N CYS A 135 16.18 -10.31 4.79
CA CYS A 135 15.39 -11.49 4.48
C CYS A 135 15.30 -11.65 2.97
N ASN A 136 15.16 -12.88 2.51
CA ASN A 136 14.77 -13.18 1.14
C ASN A 136 13.26 -13.31 1.09
N CYS A 137 12.62 -12.66 0.13
CA CYS A 137 11.17 -12.62 0.01
C CYS A 137 10.72 -13.02 -1.40
N GLU A 138 9.62 -13.76 -1.48
CA GLU A 138 8.96 -14.15 -2.72
C GLU A 138 7.62 -13.42 -2.86
N SER A 139 7.30 -12.88 -4.03
CA SER A 139 6.12 -12.02 -4.27
C SER A 139 4.97 -12.75 -4.95
#